data_AF-A0A1S2WCQ5-F1
#
_entry.id   AF-A0A1S2WCQ5-F1
#
_cell.length_a   1.000
_cell.length_b   1.000
_cell.length_c   1.000
_cell.angle_alpha   90.00
_cell.angle_beta   90.00
_cell.angle_gamma   90.00
#
_symmetry.space_group_name_H-M   'P 1'
#
loop_
_entity.id
_entity.type
_entity.pdbx_description
1 polymer ?
#
loop_
_entity_poly.entity_id
_entity_poly.type
_entity_poly.pdbx_seq_one_letter_code
_entity_poly.pdbx_strand_id
1 'polypeptide(L)'
;MSVFTDYEEWLDEVTDEMIEHQVHYAVAELKLGGEISDYYEESGLIDRFVTQQMVWLSFEEMEQILDEAGDLDLEIVADEAESDVQRSQVKQILKQSIKQQLVLKSQPFVAIRLEQLRQEHPSVKDQFEEVQSAYEQVDHLLKSGPEPTIIAKRWYRRERLVPRAFTPAEQTSLEQQHLHLTPQYETQKQKLEELSREIAAYERVLS
;
A
#
# COMPACT_ATOMS: atom_id res chain seq x y z
N MET A 1 -35.01 23.74 -0.57
CA MET A 1 -35.32 23.18 0.76
C MET A 1 -34.02 22.60 1.26
N SER A 2 -33.56 23.03 2.44
CA SER A 2 -32.27 22.57 2.98
C SER A 2 -32.37 21.07 3.33
N VAL A 3 -31.35 20.31 2.96
CA VAL A 3 -31.18 18.88 3.31
C VAL A 3 -30.43 18.75 4.64
N PHE A 4 -29.95 19.87 5.20
CA PHE A 4 -29.21 19.93 6.45
C PHE A 4 -30.19 19.77 7.63
N THR A 5 -30.18 18.58 8.25
CA THR A 5 -31.01 18.25 9.43
C THR A 5 -30.20 18.40 10.71
N ASP A 6 -29.13 17.62 10.80
CA ASP A 6 -28.18 17.51 11.91
C ASP A 6 -26.78 17.44 11.29
N TYR A 7 -25.81 18.14 11.87
CA TYR A 7 -24.45 18.21 11.33
C TYR A 7 -23.80 16.82 11.32
N GLU A 8 -23.98 16.01 12.37
CA GLU A 8 -23.41 14.66 12.44
C GLU A 8 -24.02 13.73 11.38
N GLU A 9 -25.35 13.71 11.26
CA GLU A 9 -26.08 12.89 10.28
C GLU A 9 -25.73 13.30 8.85
N TRP A 10 -25.66 14.60 8.59
CA TRP A 10 -25.28 15.13 7.28
C TRP A 10 -23.83 14.79 6.92
N LEU A 11 -22.90 14.92 7.88
CA LEU A 11 -21.50 14.54 7.70
C LEU A 11 -21.38 13.03 7.41
N ASP A 12 -22.18 12.21 8.08
CA ASP A 12 -22.25 10.77 7.89
C ASP A 12 -22.70 10.41 6.46
N GLU A 13 -23.83 10.97 5.99
CA GLU A 13 -24.37 10.72 4.66
C GLU A 13 -23.39 11.12 3.54
N VAL A 14 -22.79 12.31 3.66
CA VAL A 14 -21.83 12.82 2.68
C VAL A 14 -20.60 11.93 2.58
N THR A 15 -20.08 11.48 3.71
CA THR A 15 -18.87 10.66 3.74
C THR A 15 -19.14 9.24 3.24
N ASP A 16 -20.36 8.72 3.45
CA ASP A 16 -20.80 7.46 2.84
C ASP A 16 -20.86 7.56 1.32
N GLU A 17 -21.44 8.64 0.76
CA GLU A 17 -21.48 8.85 -0.68
C GLU A 17 -20.07 8.93 -1.28
N MET A 18 -19.15 9.66 -0.63
CA MET A 18 -17.76 9.75 -1.07
C MET A 18 -17.04 8.38 -1.03
N ILE A 19 -17.34 7.55 -0.04
CA ILE A 19 -16.76 6.21 0.10
C ILE A 19 -17.30 5.27 -0.95
N GLU A 20 -18.62 5.22 -1.16
CA GLU A 20 -19.25 4.36 -2.16
C GLU A 20 -18.61 4.50 -3.55
N HIS A 21 -18.26 5.74 -3.92
CA HIS A 21 -17.72 6.03 -5.24
C HIS A 21 -16.19 5.91 -5.34
N GLN A 22 -15.45 6.14 -4.26
CA GLN A 22 -14.00 6.40 -4.35
C GLN A 22 -13.13 5.52 -3.45
N VAL A 23 -13.71 4.75 -2.54
CA VAL A 23 -12.93 4.03 -1.52
C VAL A 23 -11.95 3.03 -2.13
N HIS A 24 -12.30 2.38 -3.25
CA HIS A 24 -11.40 1.45 -3.92
C HIS A 24 -10.15 2.16 -4.48
N TYR A 25 -10.30 3.38 -4.98
CA TYR A 25 -9.16 4.19 -5.45
C TYR A 25 -8.34 4.72 -4.28
N ALA A 26 -9.00 5.20 -3.22
CA ALA A 26 -8.32 5.68 -2.02
C ALA A 26 -7.50 4.60 -1.32
N VAL A 27 -8.03 3.37 -1.28
CA VAL A 27 -7.33 2.19 -0.77
C VAL A 27 -6.15 1.84 -1.69
N ALA A 28 -6.34 1.81 -3.01
CA ALA A 28 -5.27 1.44 -3.95
C ALA A 28 -4.12 2.48 -4.02
N GLU A 29 -4.46 3.77 -3.94
CA GLU A 29 -3.52 4.89 -3.95
C GLU A 29 -2.93 5.19 -2.58
N LEU A 30 -3.16 4.32 -1.58
CA LEU A 30 -2.59 4.49 -0.25
C LEU A 30 -1.06 4.47 -0.35
N LYS A 31 -0.48 5.66 -0.35
CA LYS A 31 0.96 5.85 -0.47
C LYS A 31 1.63 5.29 0.77
N LEU A 32 2.86 4.82 0.59
CA LEU A 32 3.70 4.33 1.69
C LEU A 32 3.85 5.42 2.77
N GLY A 33 3.19 5.21 3.91
CA GLY A 33 3.23 6.12 5.06
C GLY A 33 2.30 7.34 4.96
N GLY A 34 1.38 7.37 3.99
CA GLY A 34 0.31 8.38 3.91
C GLY A 34 -0.97 7.94 4.64
N GLU A 35 -1.88 8.88 4.85
CA GLU A 35 -3.22 8.63 5.36
C GLU A 35 -4.18 8.35 4.18
N ILE A 36 -5.23 7.54 4.39
CA ILE A 36 -6.24 7.28 3.34
C ILE A 36 -6.88 8.59 2.86
N SER A 37 -7.02 9.56 3.76
CA SER A 37 -7.51 10.90 3.45
C SER A 37 -6.66 11.69 2.46
N ASP A 38 -5.37 11.35 2.31
CA ASP A 38 -4.48 12.07 1.39
C ASP A 38 -4.98 11.95 -0.05
N TYR A 39 -5.56 10.80 -0.42
CA TYR A 39 -6.20 10.64 -1.72
C TYR A 39 -7.36 11.64 -1.92
N TYR A 40 -8.21 11.80 -0.92
CA TYR A 40 -9.39 12.66 -0.99
C TYR A 40 -9.03 14.15 -1.00
N GLU A 41 -7.91 14.52 -0.37
CA GLU A 41 -7.32 15.86 -0.45
C GLU A 41 -6.65 16.11 -1.79
N GLU A 42 -5.78 15.20 -2.26
CA GLU A 42 -5.03 15.36 -3.51
C GLU A 42 -5.94 15.36 -4.75
N SER A 43 -7.02 14.57 -4.72
CA SER A 43 -8.06 14.59 -5.76
C SER A 43 -8.93 15.85 -5.74
N GLY A 44 -8.81 16.67 -4.69
CA GLY A 44 -9.60 17.88 -4.48
C GLY A 44 -11.07 17.60 -4.21
N LEU A 45 -11.45 16.35 -3.88
CA LEU A 45 -12.84 15.98 -3.64
C LEU A 45 -13.41 16.70 -2.42
N ILE A 46 -12.65 16.72 -1.32
CA ILE A 46 -13.03 17.43 -0.09
C ILE A 46 -13.18 18.92 -0.38
N ASP A 47 -12.18 19.53 -1.02
CA ASP A 47 -12.16 20.96 -1.30
C ASP A 47 -13.30 21.41 -2.21
N ARG A 48 -13.61 20.61 -3.23
CA ARG A 48 -14.68 20.89 -4.18
C ARG A 48 -16.05 20.74 -3.53
N PHE A 49 -16.24 19.68 -2.74
CA PHE A 49 -17.46 19.47 -1.97
C PHE A 49 -17.70 20.61 -0.99
N VAL A 50 -16.73 20.92 -0.11
CA VAL A 50 -16.87 21.98 0.89
C VAL A 50 -17.17 23.32 0.22
N THR A 51 -16.46 23.66 -0.87
CA THR A 51 -16.71 24.92 -1.58
C THR A 51 -18.12 24.99 -2.17
N GLN A 52 -18.67 23.87 -2.66
CA GLN A 52 -20.05 23.81 -3.14
C GLN A 52 -21.05 23.98 -2.00
N GLN A 53 -20.85 23.33 -0.86
CA GLN A 53 -21.76 23.41 0.28
C GLN A 53 -21.79 24.79 0.92
N MET A 54 -20.64 25.47 1.01
CA MET A 54 -20.55 26.85 1.53
C MET A 54 -21.40 27.88 0.76
N VAL A 55 -21.83 27.56 -0.46
CA VAL A 55 -22.76 28.42 -1.24
C VAL A 55 -24.20 28.29 -0.75
N TRP A 56 -24.56 27.13 -0.20
CA TRP A 56 -25.94 26.77 0.12
C TRP A 56 -26.25 26.78 1.61
N LEU A 57 -25.23 26.68 2.47
CA LEU A 57 -25.38 26.80 3.91
C LEU A 57 -25.89 28.19 4.29
N SER A 58 -26.91 28.21 5.12
CA SER A 58 -27.44 29.38 5.80
C SER A 58 -26.58 29.74 7.01
N PHE A 59 -26.80 30.94 7.55
CA PHE A 59 -26.07 31.41 8.72
C PHE A 59 -26.34 30.55 9.97
N GLU A 60 -27.60 30.13 10.18
CA GLU A 60 -27.99 29.26 11.31
C GLU A 60 -27.30 27.89 11.22
N GLU A 61 -27.20 27.31 10.03
CA GLU A 61 -26.50 26.04 9.80
C GLU A 61 -24.97 26.19 9.98
N MET A 62 -24.40 27.34 9.60
CA MET A 62 -22.99 27.64 9.86
C MET A 62 -22.68 27.76 11.35
N GLU A 63 -23.55 28.39 12.13
CA GLU A 63 -23.42 28.45 13.60
C GLU A 63 -23.54 27.06 14.21
N GLN A 64 -24.49 26.24 13.75
CA GLN A 64 -24.62 24.85 14.20
C GLN A 64 -23.33 24.05 13.98
N ILE A 65 -22.70 24.16 12.80
CA ILE A 65 -21.41 23.50 12.52
C ILE A 65 -20.32 23.97 13.48
N LEU A 66 -20.25 25.27 13.77
CA LEU A 66 -19.25 25.84 14.68
C LEU A 66 -19.46 25.36 16.12
N ASP A 67 -20.71 25.27 16.57
CA ASP A 67 -21.06 24.84 17.93
C ASP A 67 -20.80 23.35 18.15
N GLU A 68 -21.08 22.52 17.13
CA GLU A 68 -21.02 21.06 17.24
C GLU A 68 -19.64 20.47 16.92
N ALA A 69 -18.81 21.16 16.12
CA ALA A 69 -17.49 20.66 15.74
C ALA A 69 -16.43 20.67 16.86
N GLY A 70 -16.74 21.25 18.03
CA GLY A 70 -15.84 21.33 19.18
C GLY A 70 -14.65 22.29 18.99
N ASP A 71 -13.80 22.38 20.03
CA ASP A 71 -12.62 23.27 20.07
C ASP A 71 -11.54 22.81 19.07
N LEU A 72 -11.66 23.26 17.83
CA LEU A 72 -10.59 23.22 16.85
C LEU A 72 -9.77 24.51 16.99
N ASP A 73 -8.46 24.37 17.25
CA ASP A 73 -7.51 25.50 17.28
C ASP A 73 -7.37 26.10 15.87
N LEU A 74 -8.28 27.02 15.52
CA LEU A 74 -8.32 27.69 14.22
C LEU A 74 -7.50 28.99 14.28
N GLU A 75 -6.59 29.18 13.32
CA GLU A 75 -5.88 30.45 13.15
C GLU A 75 -6.85 31.55 12.70
N ILE A 76 -7.15 32.49 13.59
CA ILE A 76 -8.00 33.65 13.28
C ILE A 76 -7.14 34.70 12.56
N VAL A 77 -7.47 34.99 11.29
CA VAL A 77 -6.91 36.13 10.57
C VAL A 77 -7.71 37.38 10.94
N ALA A 78 -7.08 38.30 11.68
CA ALA A 78 -7.76 39.38 12.40
C ALA A 78 -8.21 40.60 11.56
N ASP A 79 -8.26 40.51 10.22
CA ASP A 79 -8.48 41.68 9.34
C ASP A 79 -9.64 41.50 8.34
N GLU A 80 -10.52 40.52 8.56
CA GLU A 80 -11.69 40.25 7.72
C GLU A 80 -13.01 40.59 8.44
N ALA A 81 -14.09 40.83 7.67
CA ALA A 81 -15.42 41.03 8.25
C ALA A 81 -15.85 39.78 9.04
N GLU A 82 -16.58 39.94 10.15
CA GLU A 82 -17.00 38.82 11.01
C GLU A 82 -17.67 37.67 10.24
N SER A 83 -18.48 37.99 9.23
CA SER A 83 -19.12 37.00 8.35
C SER A 83 -18.13 36.23 7.46
N ASP A 84 -17.03 36.85 7.04
CA ASP A 84 -16.01 36.20 6.22
C ASP A 84 -15.13 35.29 7.09
N VAL A 85 -14.83 35.73 8.33
CA VAL A 85 -14.13 34.92 9.34
C VAL A 85 -14.92 33.66 9.67
N GLN A 86 -16.22 33.77 9.95
CA GLN A 86 -17.08 32.62 10.23
C GLN A 86 -17.13 31.64 9.06
N ARG A 87 -17.28 32.14 7.83
CA ARG A 87 -17.25 31.27 6.63
C ARG A 87 -15.93 30.56 6.45
N SER A 88 -14.82 31.22 6.75
CA SER A 88 -13.48 30.62 6.69
C SER A 88 -13.32 29.52 7.75
N GLN A 89 -13.78 29.76 8.98
CA GLN A 89 -13.76 28.79 10.07
C GLN A 89 -14.60 27.56 9.76
N VAL A 90 -15.85 27.73 9.32
CA VAL A 90 -16.72 26.62 8.90
C VAL A 90 -16.07 25.81 7.79
N LYS A 91 -15.44 26.47 6.80
CA LYS A 91 -14.74 25.78 5.71
C LYS A 91 -13.59 24.90 6.25
N GLN A 92 -12.80 25.39 7.20
CA GLN A 92 -11.71 24.62 7.80
C GLN A 92 -12.22 23.43 8.61
N ILE A 93 -13.25 23.66 9.43
CA ILE A 93 -13.93 22.62 10.22
C ILE A 93 -14.47 21.52 9.29
N LEU A 94 -15.24 21.89 8.27
CA LEU A 94 -15.83 20.92 7.35
C LEU A 94 -14.78 20.07 6.66
N LYS A 95 -13.67 20.68 6.21
CA LYS A 95 -12.56 19.92 5.61
C LYS A 95 -12.01 18.90 6.60
N GLN A 96 -11.75 19.31 7.83
CA GLN A 96 -11.16 18.45 8.85
C GLN A 96 -12.10 17.33 9.30
N SER A 97 -13.38 17.64 9.55
CA SER A 97 -14.37 16.64 9.96
C SER A 97 -14.63 15.61 8.86
N ILE A 98 -14.74 16.04 7.60
CA ILE A 98 -14.84 15.13 6.44
C ILE A 98 -13.59 14.27 6.35
N LYS A 99 -12.39 14.86 6.47
CA LYS A 99 -11.12 14.13 6.46
C LYS A 99 -11.10 13.02 7.50
N GLN A 100 -11.44 13.35 8.75
CA GLN A 100 -11.43 12.42 9.87
C GLN A 100 -12.46 11.29 9.68
N GLN A 101 -13.68 11.62 9.27
CA GLN A 101 -14.72 10.62 9.00
C GLN A 101 -14.34 9.67 7.85
N LEU A 102 -13.77 10.21 6.76
CA LEU A 102 -13.29 9.38 5.65
C LEU A 102 -12.20 8.41 6.10
N VAL A 103 -11.27 8.83 6.96
CA VAL A 103 -10.27 7.92 7.54
C VAL A 103 -10.95 6.80 8.33
N LEU A 104 -11.85 7.14 9.26
CA LEU A 104 -12.52 6.15 10.10
C LEU A 104 -13.33 5.14 9.28
N LYS A 105 -14.15 5.63 8.35
CA LYS A 105 -15.04 4.79 7.55
C LYS A 105 -14.31 3.98 6.46
N SER A 106 -13.10 4.37 6.07
CA SER A 106 -12.29 3.62 5.10
C SER A 106 -11.43 2.49 5.72
N GLN A 107 -11.21 2.50 7.04
CA GLN A 107 -10.54 1.42 7.77
C GLN A 107 -11.04 0.00 7.46
N PRO A 108 -12.36 -0.31 7.41
CA PRO A 108 -12.82 -1.66 7.08
C PRO A 108 -12.38 -2.12 5.69
N PHE A 109 -12.30 -1.22 4.70
CA PHE A 109 -11.86 -1.55 3.35
C PHE A 109 -10.34 -1.85 3.30
N VAL A 110 -9.56 -1.07 4.07
CA VAL A 110 -8.13 -1.33 4.29
C VAL A 110 -7.92 -2.67 4.97
N ALA A 111 -8.75 -3.04 5.95
CA ALA A 111 -8.68 -4.34 6.63
C ALA A 111 -9.00 -5.51 5.68
N ILE A 112 -10.04 -5.39 4.85
CA ILE A 112 -10.38 -6.40 3.84
C ILE A 112 -9.22 -6.57 2.85
N ARG A 113 -8.63 -5.47 2.37
CA ARG A 113 -7.50 -5.51 1.44
C ARG A 113 -6.27 -6.15 2.08
N LEU A 114 -5.97 -5.82 3.33
CA LEU A 114 -4.88 -6.45 4.09
C LEU A 114 -5.08 -7.97 4.23
N GLU A 115 -6.31 -8.42 4.48
CA GLU A 115 -6.61 -9.84 4.57
C GLU A 115 -6.37 -10.55 3.22
N GLN A 116 -6.80 -9.95 2.11
CA GLN A 116 -6.51 -10.48 0.76
C GLN A 116 -5.01 -10.59 0.51
N LEU A 117 -4.24 -9.55 0.80
CA LEU A 117 -2.78 -9.57 0.65
C LEU A 117 -2.12 -10.65 1.52
N ARG A 118 -2.59 -10.85 2.76
CA ARG A 118 -2.11 -11.92 3.64
C ARG A 118 -2.45 -13.31 3.12
N GLN A 119 -3.55 -13.47 2.38
CA GLN A 119 -3.89 -14.73 1.71
C GLN A 119 -3.05 -14.97 0.44
N GLU A 120 -2.67 -13.90 -0.28
CA GLU A 120 -1.82 -13.97 -1.47
C GLU A 120 -0.32 -14.20 -1.12
N HIS A 121 0.15 -13.64 0.00
CA HIS A 121 1.55 -13.66 0.40
C HIS A 121 2.19 -15.07 0.42
N PRO A 122 1.56 -16.12 0.99
CA PRO A 122 2.14 -17.47 1.00
C PRO A 122 2.40 -18.01 -0.40
N SER A 123 1.45 -17.82 -1.33
CA SER A 123 1.58 -18.30 -2.71
C SER A 123 2.75 -17.62 -3.44
N VAL A 124 2.91 -16.30 -3.27
CA VAL A 124 4.03 -15.55 -3.87
C VAL A 124 5.37 -15.95 -3.22
N LYS A 125 5.38 -16.18 -1.90
CA LYS A 125 6.56 -16.65 -1.17
C LYS A 125 7.01 -18.02 -1.65
N ASP A 126 6.08 -18.96 -1.80
CA ASP A 126 6.37 -20.32 -2.28
C ASP A 126 6.95 -20.29 -3.71
N GLN A 127 6.36 -19.49 -4.61
CA GLN A 127 6.90 -19.29 -5.96
C GLN A 127 8.30 -18.68 -5.96
N PHE A 128 8.56 -17.73 -5.06
CA PHE A 128 9.89 -17.14 -4.91
C PHE A 128 10.90 -18.16 -4.40
N GLU A 129 10.55 -18.97 -3.39
CA GLU A 129 11.42 -20.02 -2.82
C GLU A 129 11.78 -21.09 -3.87
N GLU A 130 10.83 -21.49 -4.71
CA GLU A 130 11.07 -22.42 -5.81
C GLU A 130 12.11 -21.87 -6.80
N VAL A 131 11.90 -20.64 -7.29
CA VAL A 131 12.82 -20.01 -8.25
C VAL A 131 14.18 -19.71 -7.61
N GLN A 132 14.20 -19.26 -6.36
CA GLN A 132 15.42 -19.03 -5.59
C GLN A 132 16.23 -20.32 -5.45
N SER A 133 15.58 -21.43 -5.09
CA SER A 133 16.26 -22.71 -4.93
C SER A 133 16.91 -23.19 -6.25
N ALA A 134 16.22 -23.04 -7.38
CA ALA A 134 16.75 -23.39 -8.69
C ALA A 134 17.92 -22.48 -9.10
N TYR A 135 17.78 -21.17 -8.86
CA TYR A 135 18.82 -20.17 -9.15
C TYR A 135 20.09 -20.43 -8.32
N GLU A 136 19.94 -20.62 -7.01
CA GLU A 136 21.05 -20.89 -6.09
C GLU A 136 21.74 -22.22 -6.38
N GLN A 137 21.01 -23.26 -6.81
CA GLN A 137 21.61 -24.52 -7.23
C GLN A 137 22.53 -24.33 -8.44
N VAL A 138 22.08 -23.61 -9.48
CA VAL A 138 22.89 -23.37 -10.68
C VAL A 138 24.08 -22.48 -10.37
N ASP A 139 23.88 -21.40 -9.61
CA ASP A 139 24.96 -20.50 -9.19
C ASP A 139 26.00 -21.21 -8.30
N HIS A 140 25.55 -22.05 -7.37
CA HIS A 140 26.44 -22.87 -6.56
C HIS A 140 27.24 -23.84 -7.44
N LEU A 141 26.61 -24.55 -8.38
CA LEU A 141 27.31 -25.47 -9.29
C LEU A 141 28.36 -24.76 -10.15
N LEU A 142 28.06 -23.57 -10.65
CA LEU A 142 29.01 -22.74 -11.40
C LEU A 142 30.22 -22.33 -10.54
N LYS A 143 30.00 -22.04 -9.24
CA LYS A 143 31.07 -21.65 -8.29
C LYS A 143 31.88 -22.84 -7.77
N SER A 144 31.22 -23.95 -7.41
CA SER A 144 31.85 -25.10 -6.78
C SER A 144 32.53 -26.04 -7.77
N GLY A 145 32.14 -25.99 -9.05
CA GLY A 145 32.54 -26.97 -10.04
C GLY A 145 31.76 -28.28 -9.92
N PRO A 146 31.95 -29.21 -10.88
CA PRO A 146 31.26 -30.49 -10.88
C PRO A 146 31.79 -31.41 -9.79
N GLU A 147 30.95 -32.36 -9.36
CA GLU A 147 31.37 -33.36 -8.39
C GLU A 147 32.58 -34.17 -8.89
N PRO A 148 33.53 -34.50 -7.99
CA PRO A 148 34.69 -35.30 -8.33
C PRO A 148 34.28 -36.74 -8.66
N THR A 149 34.96 -37.35 -9.63
CA THR A 149 34.70 -38.73 -10.01
C THR A 149 35.25 -39.69 -8.96
N ILE A 150 34.41 -40.59 -8.45
CA ILE A 150 34.81 -41.61 -7.47
C ILE A 150 35.28 -42.87 -8.22
N ILE A 151 36.52 -43.27 -8.03
CA ILE A 151 37.04 -44.54 -8.54
C ILE A 151 36.98 -45.59 -7.42
N ALA A 152 36.16 -46.62 -7.63
CA ALA A 152 35.98 -47.73 -6.69
C ALA A 152 37.28 -48.51 -6.45
N LYS A 153 37.40 -49.11 -5.26
CA LYS A 153 38.57 -49.86 -4.75
C LYS A 153 39.06 -51.04 -5.61
N ARG A 154 38.40 -51.38 -6.71
CA ARG A 154 38.73 -52.56 -7.53
C ARG A 154 40.18 -52.56 -8.02
N TRP A 155 40.79 -51.39 -8.18
CA TRP A 155 42.18 -51.20 -8.60
C TRP A 155 43.07 -50.46 -7.56
N TYR A 156 42.53 -50.08 -6.39
CA TYR A 156 43.21 -49.23 -5.40
C TYR A 156 42.90 -49.63 -3.95
N ARG A 157 43.84 -49.37 -3.02
CA ARG A 157 43.65 -49.69 -1.57
C ARG A 157 42.54 -48.88 -0.89
N ARG A 158 42.20 -47.70 -1.41
CA ARG A 158 41.12 -46.82 -0.93
C ARG A 158 40.38 -46.20 -2.11
N GLU A 159 39.13 -45.76 -1.88
CA GLU A 159 38.40 -44.95 -2.86
C GLU A 159 39.21 -43.71 -3.18
N ARG A 160 39.30 -43.40 -4.47
CA ARG A 160 40.06 -42.25 -4.95
C ARG A 160 39.10 -41.24 -5.55
N LEU A 161 39.12 -40.02 -5.01
CA LEU A 161 38.43 -38.87 -5.58
C LEU A 161 39.33 -38.24 -6.65
N VAL A 162 38.81 -38.09 -7.86
CA VAL A 162 39.51 -37.45 -8.98
C VAL A 162 38.83 -36.12 -9.27
N PRO A 163 39.53 -34.98 -9.16
CA PRO A 163 38.99 -33.68 -9.53
C PRO A 163 38.52 -33.70 -10.99
N ARG A 164 37.32 -33.18 -11.22
CA ARG A 164 36.72 -33.06 -12.54
C ARG A 164 36.53 -31.57 -12.85
N ALA A 165 36.70 -31.20 -14.12
CA ALA A 165 36.28 -29.90 -14.63
C ALA A 165 35.03 -30.07 -15.50
N PHE A 166 34.23 -29.01 -15.62
CA PHE A 166 33.14 -28.99 -16.59
C PHE A 166 33.70 -29.14 -18.00
N THR A 167 32.97 -29.88 -18.83
CA THR A 167 33.20 -29.78 -20.27
C THR A 167 32.69 -28.42 -20.77
N PRO A 168 33.20 -27.91 -21.90
CA PRO A 168 32.71 -26.65 -22.47
C PRO A 168 31.20 -26.63 -22.70
N ALA A 169 30.61 -27.77 -23.09
CA ALA A 169 29.16 -27.91 -23.30
C ALA A 169 28.34 -27.88 -22.00
N GLU A 170 28.85 -28.49 -20.92
CA GLU A 170 28.20 -28.43 -19.60
C GLU A 170 28.25 -27.02 -19.03
N GLN A 171 29.39 -26.35 -19.19
CA GLN A 171 29.57 -24.98 -18.75
C GLN A 171 28.63 -24.02 -19.50
N THR A 172 28.56 -24.11 -20.83
CA THR A 172 27.63 -23.26 -21.60
C THR A 172 26.17 -23.55 -21.27
N SER A 173 25.80 -24.81 -21.03
CA SER A 173 24.44 -25.17 -20.62
C SER A 173 24.07 -24.56 -19.26
N LEU A 174 24.97 -24.62 -18.27
CA LEU A 174 24.73 -24.04 -16.95
C LEU A 174 24.69 -22.50 -17.00
N GLU A 175 25.57 -21.88 -17.79
CA GLU A 175 25.55 -20.42 -18.01
C GLU A 175 24.23 -19.97 -18.68
N GLN A 176 23.73 -20.74 -19.66
CA GLN A 176 22.42 -20.47 -20.29
C GLN A 176 21.25 -20.63 -19.31
N GLN A 177 21.27 -21.68 -18.48
CA GLN A 177 20.26 -21.88 -17.43
C GLN A 177 20.29 -20.73 -16.41
N HIS A 178 21.48 -20.33 -15.97
CA HIS A 178 21.65 -19.19 -15.07
C HIS A 178 21.07 -17.92 -15.69
N LEU A 179 21.43 -17.60 -16.94
CA LEU A 179 20.90 -16.43 -17.66
C LEU A 179 19.37 -16.45 -17.81
N HIS A 180 18.76 -17.62 -17.98
CA HIS A 180 17.32 -17.76 -18.07
C HIS A 180 16.62 -17.58 -16.70
N LEU A 181 17.26 -18.05 -15.61
CA LEU A 181 16.71 -17.96 -14.26
C LEU A 181 16.88 -16.57 -13.64
N THR A 182 17.92 -15.81 -13.99
CA THR A 182 18.15 -14.46 -13.46
C THR A 182 16.92 -13.54 -13.54
N PRO A 183 16.28 -13.32 -14.70
CA PRO A 183 15.12 -12.44 -14.77
C PRO A 183 13.91 -12.97 -13.98
N GLN A 184 13.74 -14.30 -13.90
CA GLN A 184 12.67 -14.91 -13.11
C GLN A 184 12.89 -14.69 -11.61
N TYR A 185 14.14 -14.83 -11.15
CA TYR A 185 14.51 -14.57 -9.77
C TYR A 185 14.31 -13.09 -9.41
N GLU A 186 14.79 -12.17 -10.24
CA GLU A 186 14.64 -10.73 -9.99
C GLU A 186 13.17 -10.29 -9.94
N THR A 187 12.36 -10.77 -10.89
CA THR A 187 10.93 -10.41 -10.93
C THR A 187 10.15 -10.99 -9.75
N GLN A 188 10.40 -12.24 -9.35
CA GLN A 188 9.72 -12.81 -8.18
C GLN A 188 10.19 -12.18 -6.87
N LYS A 189 11.48 -11.84 -6.78
CA LYS A 189 12.01 -11.08 -5.64
C LYS A 189 11.33 -9.73 -5.50
N GLN A 190 11.23 -8.97 -6.60
CA GLN A 190 10.57 -7.67 -6.61
C GLN A 190 9.10 -7.78 -6.19
N LYS A 191 8.36 -8.75 -6.74
CA LYS A 191 6.96 -9.00 -6.35
C LYS A 191 6.80 -9.30 -4.87
N LEU A 192 7.64 -10.16 -4.31
CA LEU A 192 7.59 -10.49 -2.88
C LEU A 192 7.92 -9.27 -2.01
N GLU A 193 8.92 -8.48 -2.40
CA GLU A 193 9.28 -7.24 -1.71
C GLU A 193 8.14 -6.21 -1.78
N GLU A 194 7.55 -5.99 -2.94
CA GLU A 194 6.40 -5.07 -3.13
C GLU A 194 5.21 -5.49 -2.28
N LEU A 195 4.83 -6.77 -2.32
CA LEU A 195 3.71 -7.31 -1.55
C LEU A 195 3.98 -7.19 -0.03
N SER A 196 5.21 -7.49 0.42
CA SER A 196 5.58 -7.33 1.83
C SER A 196 5.54 -5.86 2.30
N ARG A 197 5.94 -4.93 1.42
CA ARG A 197 5.88 -3.49 1.69
C ARG A 197 4.44 -2.99 1.72
N GLU A 198 3.59 -3.48 0.83
CA GLU A 198 2.16 -3.18 0.79
C GLU A 198 1.53 -3.62 2.12
N ILE A 199 1.67 -4.90 2.51
CA ILE A 199 1.17 -5.40 3.81
C ILE A 199 1.61 -4.51 4.97
N ALA A 200 2.90 -4.16 5.05
CA ALA A 200 3.41 -3.32 6.13
C ALA A 200 2.83 -1.90 6.14
N ALA A 201 2.44 -1.35 4.98
CA ALA A 201 1.77 -0.06 4.89
C ALA A 201 0.34 -0.14 5.42
N TYR A 202 -0.42 -1.13 4.98
CA TYR A 202 -1.79 -1.37 5.45
C TYR A 202 -1.85 -1.67 6.96
N GLU A 203 -0.87 -2.41 7.50
CA GLU A 203 -0.78 -2.68 8.93
C GLU A 203 -0.58 -1.41 9.77
N ARG A 204 0.20 -0.44 9.29
CA ARG A 204 0.41 0.84 9.99
C ARG A 204 -0.83 1.71 10.03
N VAL A 205 -1.68 1.63 9.02
CA VAL A 205 -2.92 2.40 8.96
C VAL A 205 -3.95 1.88 9.97
N LEU A 206 -3.86 0.59 10.31
CA LEU A 206 -4.78 -0.08 11.24
C LEU A 206 -4.23 -0.21 12.67
N SER A 207 -2.98 0.22 12.93
CA SER A 207 -2.31 0.13 14.24
C SER A 207 -2.51 1.39 15.07
#